data_AF-A0A3N5FR15-F1
#
_entry.id   AF-A0A3N5FR15-F1
#
_cell.length_a   1.000
_cell.length_b   1.000
_cell.length_c   1.000
_cell.angle_alpha   90.00
_cell.angle_beta   90.00
_cell.angle_gamma   90.00
#
_symmetry.space_group_name_H-M   'P 1'
#
loop_
_entity.id
_entity.type
_entity.pdbx_description
1 polymer ?
#
loop_
_entity_poly.entity_id
_entity_poly.type
_entity_poly.pdbx_seq_one_letter_code
_entity_poly.pdbx_strand_id
1 'polypeptide(L)'
;MKIITILYIVNATFLLLHEIESAYEKEWEILKLPGKITGFLLLHIPIIILLFYGLIEIERNSAVGLIFGIITGIGGVIPFIVHKIIVKTTNNFNLLISNIIIYLNILSGAGLLFLSARLLA
;
A
#
# COMPACT_ATOMS: atom_id res chain seq x y z
N MET A 1 -5.76 3.45 20.75
CA MET A 1 -4.85 3.53 19.58
C MET A 1 -4.85 4.96 19.07
N LYS A 2 -3.68 5.51 18.72
CA LYS A 2 -3.59 6.88 18.18
C LYS A 2 -4.21 6.92 16.77
N ILE A 3 -4.68 8.09 16.33
CA ILE A 3 -5.29 8.26 15.00
C ILE A 3 -4.34 7.79 13.90
N ILE A 4 -3.05 8.15 14.00
CA ILE A 4 -2.02 7.74 13.03
C ILE A 4 -1.86 6.22 12.94
N THR A 5 -1.96 5.51 14.07
CA THR A 5 -1.91 4.05 14.10
C THR A 5 -3.09 3.43 13.37
N ILE A 6 -4.30 3.92 13.64
CA ILE A 6 -5.52 3.44 12.97
C ILE A 6 -5.37 3.66 11.47
N LEU A 7 -4.91 4.85 11.07
CA LEU A 7 -4.74 5.20 9.67
C LEU A 7 -3.66 4.33 8.99
N TYR A 8 -2.58 4.02 9.69
CA TYR A 8 -1.54 3.10 9.23
C TYR A 8 -2.10 1.70 8.99
N ILE A 9 -2.82 1.14 9.96
CA ILE A 9 -3.42 -0.20 9.85
C ILE A 9 -4.43 -0.27 8.72
N VAL A 10 -5.31 0.74 8.60
CA VAL A 10 -6.32 0.80 7.55
C VAL A 10 -5.65 0.87 6.18
N ASN A 11 -4.63 1.73 6.03
CA ASN A 11 -3.91 1.85 4.77
C ASN A 11 -3.17 0.55 4.41
N ALA A 12 -2.40 -0.01 5.33
CA ALA A 12 -1.71 -1.28 5.14
C ALA A 12 -2.68 -2.43 4.80
N THR A 13 -3.87 -2.44 5.41
CA THR A 13 -4.91 -3.45 5.10
C THR A 13 -5.38 -3.33 3.66
N PHE A 14 -5.74 -2.13 3.18
CA PHE A 14 -6.14 -1.94 1.79
C PHE A 14 -5.00 -2.21 0.81
N LEU A 15 -3.75 -1.90 1.20
CA LEU A 15 -2.58 -2.22 0.39
C LEU A 15 -2.41 -3.73 0.25
N LEU A 16 -2.45 -4.48 1.35
CA LEU A 16 -2.34 -5.94 1.30
C LEU A 16 -3.51 -6.60 0.55
N LEU A 17 -4.74 -6.11 0.73
CA LEU A 17 -5.89 -6.61 -0.04
C LEU A 17 -5.71 -6.38 -1.54
N HIS A 18 -5.19 -5.21 -1.92
CA HIS A 18 -4.85 -4.93 -3.30
C HIS A 18 -3.75 -5.87 -3.81
N GLU A 19 -2.66 -6.08 -3.07
CA GLU A 19 -1.57 -6.99 -3.49
C GLU A 19 -2.02 -8.46 -3.61
N ILE A 20 -2.96 -8.90 -2.76
CA ILE A 20 -3.58 -10.23 -2.88
C ILE A 20 -4.35 -10.35 -4.20
N GLU A 21 -5.14 -9.32 -4.55
CA GLU A 21 -5.82 -9.26 -5.84
C GLU A 21 -4.82 -9.18 -7.00
N SER A 22 -3.74 -8.39 -6.86
CA SER A 22 -2.67 -8.28 -7.84
C SER A 22 -1.99 -9.61 -8.14
N ALA A 23 -1.84 -10.46 -7.12
CA ALA A 23 -1.33 -11.80 -7.32
C ALA A 23 -2.28 -12.67 -8.16
N TYR A 24 -3.60 -12.55 -7.94
CA TYR A 24 -4.62 -13.25 -8.73
C TYR A 24 -4.67 -12.76 -10.18
N GLU A 25 -4.62 -11.44 -10.38
CA GLU A 25 -4.59 -10.77 -11.69
C GLU A 25 -3.25 -10.89 -12.41
N LYS A 26 -2.27 -11.59 -11.80
CA LYS A 26 -0.91 -11.78 -12.31
C LYS A 26 -0.25 -10.46 -12.68
N GLU A 27 -0.28 -9.49 -11.76
CA GLU A 27 0.23 -8.15 -12.01
C GLU A 27 1.70 -8.13 -12.48
N TRP A 28 2.49 -9.14 -12.12
CA TRP A 28 3.85 -9.31 -12.67
C TRP A 28 3.88 -9.45 -14.20
N GLU A 29 2.84 -9.96 -14.85
CA GLU A 29 2.72 -10.01 -16.32
C GLU A 29 2.37 -8.64 -16.89
N ILE A 30 1.50 -7.90 -16.20
CA ILE A 30 1.08 -6.54 -16.56
C ILE A 30 2.26 -5.56 -16.48
N LEU A 31 3.00 -5.61 -15.37
CA LEU A 31 4.15 -4.76 -15.08
C LEU A 31 5.47 -5.32 -15.64
N LYS A 32 5.43 -6.48 -16.31
CA LYS A 32 6.60 -7.17 -16.89
C LYS A 32 7.74 -7.40 -15.88
N LEU A 33 7.38 -7.74 -14.66
CA LEU A 33 8.33 -8.05 -13.58
C LEU A 33 9.05 -9.38 -13.86
N PRO A 34 10.37 -9.47 -13.61
CA PRO A 34 11.11 -10.71 -13.77
C PRO A 34 10.72 -11.74 -12.70
N GLY A 35 10.97 -13.03 -12.98
CA GLY A 35 10.78 -14.10 -11.99
C GLY A 35 9.32 -14.56 -11.79
N LYS A 36 8.37 -13.99 -12.53
CA LYS A 36 6.93 -14.37 -12.49
C LYS A 36 6.40 -14.37 -11.04
N ILE A 37 5.57 -15.35 -10.68
CA ILE A 37 5.02 -15.50 -9.32
C ILE A 37 6.10 -15.58 -8.23
N THR A 38 7.25 -16.22 -8.49
CA THR A 38 8.33 -16.32 -7.50
C THR A 38 8.97 -14.96 -7.24
N GLY A 39 9.24 -14.19 -8.29
CA GLY A 39 9.75 -12.82 -8.15
C GLY A 39 8.77 -11.92 -7.40
N PHE A 40 7.48 -12.02 -7.72
CA PHE A 40 6.41 -11.28 -7.04
C PHE A 40 6.37 -11.62 -5.55
N LEU A 41 6.40 -12.91 -5.18
CA LEU A 41 6.39 -13.33 -3.78
C LEU A 41 7.63 -12.85 -3.02
N LEU A 42 8.82 -12.96 -3.62
CA LEU A 42 10.07 -12.51 -3.01
C LEU A 42 10.10 -11.00 -2.76
N LEU A 43 9.48 -10.21 -3.64
CA LEU A 43 9.31 -8.77 -3.46
C LEU A 43 8.41 -8.45 -2.25
N HIS A 44 7.36 -9.25 -2.04
CA HIS A 44 6.37 -9.01 -0.98
C HIS A 44 6.89 -9.34 0.42
N ILE A 45 7.79 -10.31 0.57
CA ILE A 45 8.37 -10.67 1.88
C ILE A 45 8.95 -9.45 2.61
N PRO A 46 9.92 -8.69 2.05
CA PRO A 46 10.45 -7.52 2.73
C PRO A 46 9.40 -6.42 2.91
N ILE A 47 8.49 -6.21 1.97
CA ILE A 47 7.41 -5.21 2.08
C ILE A 47 6.55 -5.49 3.32
N ILE A 48 6.10 -6.74 3.50
CA ILE A 48 5.25 -7.14 4.63
C ILE A 48 5.99 -7.01 5.96
N ILE A 49 7.26 -7.42 6.02
CA ILE A 49 8.08 -7.26 7.23
C ILE A 49 8.20 -5.78 7.60
N LEU A 50 8.46 -4.91 6.62
CA LEU A 50 8.56 -3.48 6.82
C LEU A 50 7.23 -2.85 7.24
N LEU A 51 6.09 -3.34 6.72
CA LEU A 51 4.77 -2.88 7.17
C LEU A 51 4.55 -3.16 8.66
N PHE A 52 4.87 -4.36 9.13
CA PHE A 52 4.74 -4.71 10.55
C PHE A 52 5.74 -3.96 11.43
N TYR A 53 6.99 -3.83 10.99
CA TYR A 53 7.99 -3.06 11.72
C TYR A 53 7.57 -1.58 11.83
N GLY A 54 7.09 -0.99 10.74
CA GLY A 54 6.55 0.37 10.74
C GLY A 54 5.37 0.54 11.69
N LEU A 55 4.47 -0.44 11.80
CA LEU A 55 3.37 -0.40 12.77
C LEU A 55 3.86 -0.35 14.22
N ILE A 56 4.86 -1.17 14.58
CA ILE A 56 5.47 -1.17 15.92
C ILE A 56 6.05 0.21 16.23
N GLU A 57 6.75 0.81 15.28
CA GLU A 57 7.40 2.11 15.45
C GLU A 57 6.39 3.28 15.45
N ILE A 58 5.30 3.18 14.70
CA ILE A 58 4.17 4.14 14.73
C ILE A 58 3.51 4.15 16.12
N GLU A 59 3.26 2.98 16.72
CA GLU A 59 2.70 2.91 18.07
C GLU A 59 3.63 3.54 19.11
N ARG A 60 4.95 3.37 18.93
CA ARG A 60 5.99 4.02 19.75
C ARG A 60 6.11 5.53 19.51
N ASN A 61 5.46 6.07 18.47
CA ASN A 61 5.54 7.47 18.07
C ASN A 61 6.99 7.93 17.83
N SER A 62 7.81 7.03 17.27
CA SER A 62 9.20 7.33 16.95
C SER A 62 9.31 8.06 15.61
N ALA A 63 10.41 8.81 15.41
CA ALA A 63 10.69 9.44 14.12
C ALA A 63 10.79 8.40 12.98
N VAL A 64 11.34 7.21 13.28
CA VAL A 64 11.36 6.07 12.35
C VAL A 64 9.95 5.64 11.99
N GLY A 65 9.04 5.55 12.97
CA GLY A 65 7.63 5.26 12.74
C GLY A 65 7.00 6.26 11.76
N LEU A 66 7.22 7.56 11.95
CA LEU A 66 6.70 8.59 11.05
C LEU A 66 7.29 8.48 9.63
N ILE A 67 8.57 8.15 9.49
CA ILE A 67 9.19 7.86 8.18
C ILE A 67 8.48 6.65 7.52
N PHE A 68 8.23 5.57 8.27
CA PHE A 68 7.44 4.45 7.76
C PHE A 68 6.01 4.86 7.41
N GLY A 69 5.38 5.75 8.18
CA GLY A 69 4.07 6.31 7.85
C GLY A 69 4.08 7.04 6.50
N ILE A 70 5.13 7.83 6.21
CA ILE A 70 5.30 8.49 4.91
C ILE A 70 5.48 7.43 3.80
N ILE A 71 6.38 6.47 3.97
CA ILE A 71 6.66 5.42 2.97
C ILE A 71 5.42 4.58 2.68
N THR A 72 4.74 4.08 3.71
CA THR A 72 3.50 3.31 3.58
C THR A 72 2.38 4.16 2.97
N GLY A 73 2.28 5.43 3.37
CA GLY A 73 1.33 6.37 2.77
C GLY A 73 1.56 6.59 1.28
N ILE A 74 2.81 6.71 0.84
CA ILE A 74 3.18 6.72 -0.60
C ILE A 74 2.76 5.42 -1.25
N GLY A 75 3.07 4.27 -0.61
CA GLY A 75 2.63 2.95 -1.05
C GLY A 75 1.14 2.87 -1.33
N GLY A 76 0.31 3.49 -0.49
CA GLY A 76 -1.14 3.51 -0.68
C GLY A 76 -1.65 4.36 -1.85
N VAL A 77 -0.83 5.29 -2.36
CA VAL A 77 -1.16 6.11 -3.54
C VAL A 77 -0.82 5.36 -4.84
N ILE A 78 0.19 4.49 -4.83
CA ILE A 78 0.71 3.78 -6.00
C ILE A 78 -0.38 2.97 -6.74
N PRO A 79 -1.21 2.14 -6.10
CA PRO A 79 -2.25 1.35 -6.79
C PRO A 79 -3.20 2.21 -7.63
N PHE A 80 -3.59 3.38 -7.10
CA PHE A 80 -4.46 4.29 -7.82
C PHE A 80 -3.75 4.86 -9.06
N ILE A 81 -2.50 5.29 -8.93
CA ILE A 81 -1.72 5.80 -10.06
C ILE A 81 -1.56 4.71 -11.13
N VAL A 82 -1.16 3.50 -10.73
CA VAL A 82 -0.93 2.39 -11.66
C VAL A 82 -2.23 2.01 -12.37
N HIS A 83 -3.31 1.72 -11.66
CA HIS A 83 -4.51 1.14 -12.28
C HIS A 83 -5.54 2.15 -12.80
N LYS A 84 -5.51 3.41 -12.36
CA LYS A 84 -6.47 4.43 -12.79
C LYS A 84 -5.89 5.47 -13.72
N ILE A 85 -4.58 5.70 -13.66
CA ILE A 85 -3.92 6.73 -14.47
C ILE A 85 -3.06 6.11 -15.58
N ILE A 86 -2.14 5.22 -15.23
CA ILE A 86 -1.09 4.73 -16.14
C ILE A 86 -1.58 3.54 -16.97
N VAL A 87 -2.01 2.48 -16.29
CA VAL A 87 -2.34 1.18 -16.89
C VAL A 87 -3.86 1.03 -16.97
N LYS A 88 -4.43 1.38 -18.12
CA LYS A 88 -5.85 1.14 -18.41
C LYS A 88 -6.02 -0.30 -18.91
N THR A 89 -6.27 -1.24 -18.00
CA THR A 89 -6.69 -2.59 -18.39
C THR A 89 -8.22 -2.66 -18.41
N THR A 90 -8.80 -3.20 -19.48
CA THR A 90 -10.27 -3.39 -19.57
C THR A 90 -10.76 -4.62 -18.82
N ASN A 91 -9.85 -5.52 -18.41
CA ASN A 91 -10.20 -6.83 -17.90
C ASN A 91 -9.77 -7.08 -16.44
N ASN A 92 -8.78 -6.33 -15.91
CA ASN A 92 -8.19 -6.60 -14.60
C ASN A 92 -8.53 -5.45 -13.63
N PHE A 93 -8.74 -5.77 -12.35
CA PHE A 93 -9.11 -4.80 -11.29
C PHE A 93 -10.39 -3.98 -11.56
N ASN A 94 -11.37 -4.58 -12.24
CA ASN A 94 -12.63 -3.92 -12.63
C ASN A 94 -13.83 -4.31 -11.76
N LEU A 95 -13.65 -5.18 -10.76
CA LEU A 95 -14.74 -5.48 -9.82
C LEU A 95 -15.04 -4.24 -8.97
N LEU A 96 -16.29 -4.12 -8.54
CA LEU A 96 -16.72 -3.02 -7.67
C LEU A 96 -15.85 -2.96 -6.39
N ILE A 97 -15.55 -4.12 -5.81
CA ILE A 97 -14.74 -4.18 -4.58
C ILE A 97 -13.29 -3.77 -4.82
N SER A 98 -12.69 -4.14 -5.95
CA SER A 98 -11.33 -3.71 -6.35
C SER A 98 -11.24 -2.19 -6.41
N ASN A 99 -12.23 -1.55 -7.04
CA ASN A 99 -12.32 -0.10 -7.09
C ASN A 99 -12.43 0.51 -5.69
N ILE A 100 -13.32 -0.02 -4.85
CA ILE A 100 -13.47 0.47 -3.46
C ILE A 100 -12.14 0.36 -2.71
N ILE A 101 -11.43 -0.77 -2.80
CA ILE A 101 -10.13 -0.97 -2.17
C ILE A 101 -9.13 0.06 -2.67
N ILE A 102 -8.98 0.25 -3.99
CA ILE A 102 -8.03 1.21 -4.57
C ILE A 102 -8.33 2.65 -4.12
N TYR A 103 -9.59 3.08 -4.14
CA TYR A 103 -9.98 4.44 -3.73
C TYR A 103 -9.83 4.67 -2.21
N LEU A 104 -10.16 3.68 -1.39
CA LEU A 104 -9.92 3.77 0.06
C LEU A 104 -8.44 3.71 0.40
N ASN A 105 -7.64 3.00 -0.40
CA ASN A 105 -6.20 2.94 -0.25
C ASN A 105 -5.57 4.32 -0.50
N ILE A 106 -5.86 4.99 -1.62
CA ILE A 106 -5.34 6.35 -1.86
C ILE A 106 -5.82 7.34 -0.81
N LEU A 107 -7.08 7.27 -0.38
CA LEU A 107 -7.61 8.18 0.65
C LEU A 107 -6.87 8.01 1.99
N SER A 108 -6.76 6.76 2.45
CA SER A 108 -6.05 6.45 3.69
C SER A 108 -4.54 6.72 3.58
N GLY A 109 -3.93 6.44 2.42
CA GLY A 109 -2.50 6.63 2.16
C GLY A 109 -2.11 8.09 2.09
N ALA A 110 -2.87 8.92 1.38
CA ALA A 110 -2.66 10.37 1.35
C ALA A 110 -2.84 10.99 2.74
N GLY A 111 -3.85 10.54 3.50
CA GLY A 111 -4.05 10.96 4.89
C GLY A 111 -2.87 10.56 5.79
N LEU A 112 -2.39 9.32 5.68
CA LEU A 112 -1.26 8.81 6.46
C LEU A 112 0.02 9.57 6.14
N LEU A 113 0.30 9.80 4.85
CA LEU A 113 1.44 10.56 4.37
C LEU A 113 1.41 11.97 4.96
N PHE A 114 0.29 12.68 4.80
CA PHE A 114 0.15 14.04 5.30
C PHE A 114 0.33 14.13 6.82
N LEU A 115 -0.34 13.25 7.57
CA LEU A 115 -0.27 13.27 9.03
C LEU A 115 1.14 12.92 9.53
N SER A 116 1.79 11.94 8.91
CA SER A 116 3.14 11.52 9.28
C SER A 116 4.16 12.62 8.99
N ALA A 117 4.08 13.26 7.82
CA ALA A 117 4.94 14.39 7.47
C ALA A 117 4.74 15.58 8.41
N ARG A 118 3.48 15.88 8.77
CA ARG A 118 3.16 16.96 9.70
C ARG A 118 3.68 16.71 11.12
N LEU A 119 3.67 15.47 11.59
CA LEU A 119 4.16 15.12 12.93
C LEU A 119 5.69 15.02 13.00
N LEU A 120 6.36 14.89 11.85
CA LEU A 120 7.81 14.78 11.76
C LEU A 120 8.51 16.15 11.63
N ALA A 121 7.82 17.13 11.06
CA ALA A 121 8.28 18.51 10.92
C ALA A 121 8.16 19.30 12.23
#